data_AF-A0A2N7YYX6-F1
#
_entry.id   AF-A0A2N7YYX6-F1
#
_cell.length_a   1.000
_cell.length_b   1.000
_cell.length_c   1.000
_cell.angle_alpha   90.00
_cell.angle_beta   90.00
_cell.angle_gamma   90.00
#
_symmetry.space_group_name_H-M   'P 1'
#
loop_
_entity.id
_entity.type
_entity.pdbx_description
1 polymer ?
#
loop_
_entity_poly.entity_id
_entity_poly.type
_entity_poly.pdbx_seq_one_letter_code
_entity_poly.pdbx_strand_id
1 'polypeptide(L)'
;MMCGAWLSALAAVLSPARAQGALPSLEDPSRGTGDGILKTLQNYGYDIVMLVALLVIASMFIGVCYHAYTTYSEIHAGRKTWGQFGLTVAVGALLLVVGIWLLTKATGIL
;
A
#
# COMPACT_ATOMS: atom_id res chain seq x y z
N MET A 1 60.91 20.07 18.89
CA MET A 1 60.08 19.12 18.11
C MET A 1 58.71 18.83 18.75
N MET A 2 58.30 19.48 19.85
CA MET A 2 57.07 19.14 20.60
C MET A 2 55.82 19.98 20.27
N CYS A 3 55.93 21.00 19.41
CA CYS A 3 54.81 21.93 19.12
C CYS A 3 53.87 21.42 18.00
N GLY A 4 54.37 20.62 17.06
CA GLY A 4 53.57 20.09 15.95
C GLY A 4 52.61 18.96 16.35
N ALA A 5 52.91 18.23 17.42
CA ALA A 5 52.09 17.12 17.88
C ALA A 5 50.71 17.57 18.40
N TRP A 6 50.62 18.76 19.00
CA TRP A 6 49.39 19.32 19.53
C TRP A 6 48.45 19.85 18.44
N LEU A 7 48.99 20.39 17.35
CA LEU A 7 48.22 20.83 16.19
C LEU A 7 47.60 19.64 15.44
N SER A 8 48.33 18.53 15.31
CA SER A 8 47.81 17.29 14.72
C SER A 8 46.71 16.64 15.56
N ALA A 9 46.81 16.70 16.89
CA ALA A 9 45.79 16.19 17.79
C ALA A 9 44.49 17.02 17.73
N LEU A 10 44.58 18.35 17.56
CA LEU A 10 43.42 19.22 17.43
C LEU A 10 42.67 19.01 16.10
N ALA A 11 43.39 18.75 15.02
CA ALA A 11 42.80 18.41 13.71
C ALA A 11 42.06 17.06 13.71
N ALA A 12 42.52 16.09 14.50
CA ALA A 12 41.85 14.81 14.68
C ALA A 12 40.54 14.92 15.49
N VAL A 13 40.48 15.83 16.48
CA VAL A 13 39.27 16.10 17.29
C VAL A 13 38.23 16.91 16.53
N LEU A 14 38.66 17.78 15.60
CA LEU A 14 37.79 18.58 14.73
C LEU A 14 37.34 17.83 13.47
N SER A 15 37.76 16.59 13.28
CA SER A 15 37.22 15.75 12.23
C SER A 15 35.75 15.50 12.56
N PRO A 16 34.78 15.96 11.74
CA PRO A 16 33.39 15.64 11.98
C PRO A 16 33.31 14.12 11.92
N ALA A 17 33.13 13.49 13.08
CA ALA A 17 32.76 12.09 13.13
C ALA A 17 31.53 11.99 12.24
N ARG A 18 31.68 11.37 11.06
CA ARG A 18 30.52 11.04 10.24
C ARG A 18 29.77 10.04 11.08
N ALA A 19 28.76 10.53 11.80
CA ALA A 19 27.80 9.68 12.45
C ALA A 19 27.08 8.94 11.31
N GLN A 20 27.68 7.84 10.87
CA GLN A 20 26.98 6.76 10.21
C GLN A 20 26.13 6.13 11.30
N GLY A 21 25.11 6.87 11.74
CA GLY A 21 23.97 6.23 12.36
C GLY A 21 23.57 5.12 11.40
N ALA A 22 23.32 3.93 11.93
CA ALA A 22 22.60 2.90 11.19
C ALA A 22 21.19 3.46 10.92
N LEU A 23 21.10 4.39 9.97
CA LEU A 23 19.87 4.94 9.47
C LEU A 23 19.20 3.76 8.76
N PRO A 24 17.93 3.46 9.07
CA PRO A 24 17.19 2.44 8.34
C PRO A 24 17.35 2.68 6.84
N SER A 25 17.76 1.64 6.10
CA SER A 25 17.75 1.71 4.64
C SER A 25 16.29 1.85 4.18
N LEU A 26 16.05 2.71 3.20
CA LEU A 26 14.75 2.74 2.54
C LEU A 26 14.60 1.46 1.72
N GLU A 27 13.43 0.84 1.83
CA GLU A 27 13.05 -0.29 1.00
C GLU A 27 12.86 0.19 -0.43
N ASP A 28 13.52 -0.46 -1.39
CA ASP A 28 13.34 -0.11 -2.80
C ASP A 28 11.87 -0.34 -3.24
N PRO A 29 11.34 0.48 -4.17
CA PRO A 29 9.96 0.30 -4.64
C PRO A 29 9.82 -1.04 -5.36
N SER A 30 8.62 -1.60 -5.39
CA SER A 30 8.36 -2.97 -5.90
C SER A 30 8.74 -3.18 -7.38
N ARG A 31 8.80 -2.08 -8.14
CA ARG A 31 9.18 -2.04 -9.56
C ARG A 31 10.64 -1.59 -9.78
N GLY A 32 11.44 -1.48 -8.72
CA GLY A 32 12.83 -1.03 -8.71
C GLY A 32 13.00 0.50 -8.83
N THR A 33 14.19 1.01 -8.52
CA THR A 33 14.50 2.46 -8.53
C THR A 33 14.51 3.07 -9.94
N GLY A 34 14.86 2.29 -10.97
CA GLY A 34 14.92 2.72 -12.37
C GLY A 34 16.02 3.75 -12.67
N ASP A 35 16.01 4.30 -13.89
CA ASP A 35 17.10 5.14 -14.44
C ASP A 35 17.01 6.63 -14.03
N GLY A 36 16.52 6.94 -12.82
CA GLY A 36 16.54 8.31 -12.29
C GLY A 36 15.47 8.62 -11.25
N ILE A 37 15.64 9.75 -10.55
CA ILE A 37 14.83 10.16 -9.39
C ILE A 37 13.33 10.25 -9.71
N LEU A 38 12.97 10.78 -10.89
CA LEU A 38 11.57 10.88 -11.30
C LEU A 38 10.93 9.51 -11.45
N LYS A 39 11.66 8.53 -11.99
CA LYS A 39 11.16 7.16 -12.15
C LYS A 39 11.06 6.45 -10.80
N THR A 40 12.05 6.65 -9.92
CA THR A 40 11.99 6.17 -8.53
C THR A 40 10.73 6.69 -7.82
N LEU A 41 10.45 8.00 -7.93
CA LEU A 41 9.27 8.60 -7.30
C LEU A 41 7.96 8.06 -7.86
N GLN A 42 7.87 7.87 -9.19
CA GLN A 42 6.72 7.23 -9.82
C GLN A 42 6.48 5.81 -9.32
N ASN A 43 7.55 5.03 -9.16
CA ASN A 43 7.45 3.64 -8.71
C ASN A 43 7.03 3.54 -7.23
N TYR A 44 7.48 4.44 -6.36
CA TYR A 44 6.91 4.57 -5.01
C TYR A 44 5.45 5.02 -5.03
N GLY A 45 5.09 5.93 -5.94
CA GLY A 45 3.70 6.36 -6.15
C GLY A 45 2.79 5.18 -6.56
N TYR A 46 3.28 4.31 -7.44
CA TYR A 46 2.59 3.08 -7.82
C TYR A 46 2.32 2.18 -6.60
N ASP A 47 3.31 1.97 -5.74
CA ASP A 47 3.17 1.12 -4.54
C ASP A 47 2.12 1.67 -3.58
N ILE A 48 2.12 2.98 -3.34
CA ILE A 48 1.10 3.64 -2.48
C ILE A 48 -0.29 3.47 -3.09
N VAL A 49 -0.44 3.74 -4.39
CA VAL A 49 -1.73 3.59 -5.08
C VAL A 49 -2.21 2.14 -5.05
N MET A 50 -1.30 1.17 -5.17
CA MET A 50 -1.62 -0.26 -5.06
C MET A 50 -2.17 -0.62 -3.67
N LEU A 51 -1.54 -0.11 -2.61
CA LEU A 51 -2.03 -0.31 -1.23
C LEU A 51 -3.41 0.32 -1.02
N VAL A 52 -3.65 1.52 -1.58
CA VAL A 52 -4.97 2.16 -1.53
C VAL A 52 -5.99 1.35 -2.33
N ALA A 53 -5.65 0.86 -3.52
CA ALA A 53 -6.52 0.01 -4.32
C ALA A 53 -6.93 -1.27 -3.56
N LEU A 54 -5.97 -1.89 -2.87
CA LEU A 54 -6.22 -3.04 -2.00
C LEU A 54 -7.22 -2.70 -0.89
N LEU A 55 -7.03 -1.56 -0.22
CA LEU A 55 -7.95 -1.10 0.84
C LEU A 55 -9.37 -0.87 0.29
N VAL A 56 -9.50 -0.26 -0.90
CA VAL A 56 -10.79 -0.03 -1.54
C VAL A 56 -11.48 -1.36 -1.87
N ILE A 57 -10.79 -2.31 -2.50
CA ILE A 57 -11.36 -3.63 -2.81
C ILE A 57 -11.76 -4.38 -1.55
N ALA A 58 -10.94 -4.33 -0.50
CA ALA A 58 -11.28 -4.93 0.79
C ALA A 58 -12.55 -4.32 1.39
N SER A 59 -12.70 -2.99 1.33
CA SER A 59 -13.92 -2.31 1.81
C SER A 59 -15.17 -2.68 1.00
N MET A 60 -15.05 -2.80 -0.32
CA MET A 60 -16.13 -3.28 -1.19
C MET A 60 -16.55 -4.70 -0.82
N PHE A 61 -15.59 -5.59 -0.57
CA PHE A 61 -15.85 -6.97 -0.17
C PHE A 61 -16.61 -7.02 1.16
N ILE A 62 -16.19 -6.25 2.15
CA ILE A 62 -16.90 -6.11 3.44
C ILE A 62 -18.34 -5.65 3.22
N GLY A 63 -18.57 -4.66 2.37
CA GLY A 63 -19.92 -4.17 2.04
C GLY A 63 -20.82 -5.26 1.42
N VAL A 64 -20.28 -6.06 0.49
CA VAL A 64 -21.00 -7.19 -0.11
C VAL A 64 -21.33 -8.26 0.95
N CYS A 65 -20.37 -8.62 1.80
CA CYS A 65 -20.59 -9.57 2.89
C CYS A 65 -21.64 -9.07 3.88
N TYR A 66 -21.63 -7.78 4.21
CA TYR A 66 -22.62 -7.17 5.10
C TYR A 66 -24.04 -7.28 4.50
N HIS A 67 -24.21 -6.89 3.23
CA HIS A 67 -25.51 -7.02 2.54
C HIS A 67 -26.00 -8.46 2.43
N ALA A 68 -25.10 -9.40 2.16
CA ALA A 68 -25.42 -10.82 2.12
C ALA A 68 -25.84 -11.33 3.51
N TYR A 69 -25.10 -10.97 4.56
CA TYR A 69 -25.40 -11.35 5.94
C TYR A 69 -26.76 -10.84 6.40
N THR A 70 -27.07 -9.56 6.15
CA THR A 70 -28.40 -8.99 6.48
C THR A 70 -29.51 -9.76 5.75
N THR A 71 -29.36 -9.99 4.45
CA THR A 71 -30.37 -10.72 3.66
C THR A 71 -30.53 -12.17 4.13
N TYR A 72 -29.44 -12.83 4.50
CA TYR A 72 -29.45 -14.17 5.09
C TYR A 72 -30.23 -14.22 6.42
N SER A 73 -30.01 -13.23 7.30
CA SER A 73 -30.73 -13.12 8.58
C SER A 73 -32.24 -12.93 8.37
N GLU A 74 -32.62 -12.17 7.33
CA GLU A 74 -34.02 -11.91 6.99
C GLU A 74 -34.74 -13.13 6.41
N ILE A 75 -34.02 -14.03 5.74
CA ILE A 75 -34.58 -15.32 5.32
C ILE A 75 -34.97 -16.16 6.54
N HIS A 76 -34.11 -16.20 7.56
CA HIS A 76 -34.39 -16.95 8.80
C HIS A 76 -35.54 -16.34 9.59
N ALA A 77 -35.76 -15.03 9.44
CA ALA A 77 -36.92 -14.33 9.99
C ALA A 77 -38.19 -14.45 9.10
N GLY A 78 -38.15 -15.19 7.99
CA GLY A 78 -39.27 -15.35 7.05
C GLY A 78 -39.63 -14.09 6.25
N ARG A 79 -38.78 -13.06 6.25
CA ARG A 79 -39.01 -11.76 5.58
C ARG A 79 -38.47 -11.68 4.15
N LYS A 80 -37.56 -12.58 3.78
CA LYS A 80 -36.96 -12.67 2.44
C LYS A 80 -36.83 -14.12 1.98
N THR A 81 -36.55 -14.30 0.68
CA THR A 81 -36.38 -15.61 0.06
C THR A 81 -34.93 -15.92 -0.30
N TRP A 82 -34.59 -17.20 -0.40
CA TRP A 82 -33.29 -17.67 -0.89
C TRP A 82 -32.93 -17.13 -2.28
N GLY A 83 -33.93 -16.89 -3.14
CA GLY A 83 -33.72 -16.25 -4.44
C GLY A 83 -33.22 -14.80 -4.34
N GLN A 84 -33.76 -14.02 -3.40
CA GLN A 84 -33.31 -12.64 -3.14
C GLN A 84 -31.90 -12.60 -2.56
N PHE A 85 -31.55 -13.57 -1.71
CA PHE A 85 -30.18 -13.75 -1.25
C PHE A 85 -29.22 -14.07 -2.38
N GLY A 86 -29.57 -15.06 -3.22
CA GLY A 86 -28.77 -15.42 -4.39
C GLY A 86 -28.52 -14.24 -5.32
N LEU A 87 -29.55 -13.43 -5.59
CA LEU A 87 -29.42 -12.22 -6.40
C LEU A 87 -28.52 -11.17 -5.74
N THR A 88 -28.65 -10.96 -4.43
CA THR A 88 -27.79 -10.03 -3.66
C THR A 88 -26.32 -10.42 -3.76
N VAL A 89 -26.02 -11.71 -3.57
CA VAL A 89 -24.66 -12.24 -3.67
C VAL A 89 -24.13 -12.16 -5.10
N ALA A 90 -24.94 -12.50 -6.11
CA ALA A 90 -24.55 -12.44 -7.51
C ALA A 90 -24.21 -11.02 -7.97
N VAL A 91 -25.05 -10.05 -7.63
CA VAL A 91 -24.78 -8.63 -7.91
C VAL A 91 -23.54 -8.16 -7.17
N GLY A 92 -23.39 -8.54 -5.90
CA GLY A 92 -22.18 -8.22 -5.12
C GLY A 92 -20.89 -8.78 -5.74
N ALA A 93 -20.91 -10.03 -6.21
CA ALA A 93 -19.78 -10.63 -6.91
C ALA A 93 -19.45 -9.89 -8.21
N LEU A 94 -20.46 -9.52 -9.00
CA LEU A 94 -20.26 -8.73 -10.22
C LEU A 94 -19.64 -7.36 -9.91
N LEU A 95 -20.10 -6.68 -8.86
CA LEU A 95 -19.53 -5.40 -8.42
C LEU A 95 -18.04 -5.53 -8.04
N LEU A 96 -17.66 -6.62 -7.37
CA LEU A 96 -16.25 -6.88 -7.05
C LEU A 96 -15.42 -7.13 -8.30
N VAL A 97 -15.91 -7.95 -9.23
CA VAL A 97 -15.21 -8.22 -10.50
C VAL A 97 -14.97 -6.91 -11.26
N VAL A 98 -16.01 -6.08 -11.41
CA VAL A 98 -15.90 -4.79 -12.09
C VAL A 98 -14.97 -3.84 -11.34
N GLY A 99 -15.08 -3.75 -10.00
CA GLY A 99 -14.23 -2.90 -9.17
C GLY A 99 -12.75 -3.25 -9.28
N ILE A 100 -12.43 -4.54 -9.14
CA ILE A 100 -11.05 -5.06 -9.28
C ILE A 100 -10.54 -4.79 -10.70
N TRP A 101 -11.37 -5.04 -11.72
CA TRP A 101 -11.00 -4.81 -13.11
C TRP A 101 -10.68 -3.33 -13.39
N LEU A 102 -11.53 -2.41 -12.94
CA LEU A 102 -11.33 -0.97 -13.11
C LEU A 102 -10.07 -0.49 -12.40
N LEU A 103 -9.84 -0.91 -11.15
CA LEU A 103 -8.64 -0.55 -10.41
C LEU A 103 -7.38 -1.10 -11.05
N THR A 104 -7.41 -2.34 -11.55
CA THR A 104 -6.29 -2.94 -12.29
C THR A 104 -5.99 -2.17 -13.57
N LYS A 105 -7.02 -1.69 -14.28
CA LYS A 105 -6.84 -0.84 -15.47
C LYS A 105 -6.26 0.52 -15.09
N ALA A 106 -6.72 1.12 -13.99
CA ALA A 106 -6.22 2.40 -13.51
C ALA A 106 -4.75 2.32 -13.08
N THR A 107 -4.35 1.29 -12.32
CA THR A 107 -2.96 1.09 -11.93
C THR A 107 -2.05 0.81 -13.12
N GLY A 108 -2.55 0.16 -14.17
CA GLY A 108 -1.79 -0.05 -15.41
C GLY A 108 -1.46 1.21 -16.20
N ILE A 109 -2.09 2.35 -15.90
CA ILE A 109 -1.77 3.65 -16.51
C ILE A 109 -0.57 4.32 -15.81
N LEU A 110 -0.26 3.92 -14.56
CA LEU A 110 0.89 4.41 -13.78
C LEU A 110 2.21 3.68 -14.13
#